data_AF-A0A8J9WQ82-F1
#
_entry.id   AF-A0A8J9WQ82-F1
#
_cell.length_a   1.000
_cell.length_b   1.000
_cell.length_c   1.000
_cell.angle_alpha   90.00
_cell.angle_beta   90.00
_cell.angle_gamma   90.00
#
_symmetry.space_group_name_H-M   'P 1'
#
loop_
_entity.id
_entity.type
_entity.pdbx_description
1 polymer ?
#
loop_
_entity_poly.entity_id
_entity_poly.type
_entity_poly.pdbx_seq_one_letter_code
_entity_poly.pdbx_strand_id
1 'polypeptide(L)'
;MQVHINRSVLCAEHNIARWLARRTLVLPHLPLCSSRDRPTSLHCNHHLFHKKVYRGGGVGARSGTCEEEPLSGVPPSQRDLLFSYLDAVLVFNRHTNLTAVRDRDEAVQKHINDSLALLPAIDAQAAELSIEHLRIVDVGSGAGFPGVIIAIARPHWQVTVLDSLKKRCDFVSATLQKLGVCNVDVLWGRAETAGQDPEHREKFDVAIARAVAEMRVLSEYCLPFVRVGGALIAAKGPSPQHEVDAAHGAISLLGGKLLSIEAVQSYSDGETQPRTAVTVRKVATTPSQYPRREGRPLKRPL
;
A
#
# COMPACT_ATOMS: atom_id res chain seq x y z
N MET A 1 5.75 -4.23 46.98
CA MET A 1 4.85 -4.04 45.81
C MET A 1 5.73 -3.63 44.64
N GLN A 2 6.12 -4.60 43.82
CA GLN A 2 7.12 -4.43 42.75
C GLN A 2 6.46 -4.94 41.47
N VAL A 3 6.27 -4.03 40.51
CA VAL A 3 5.62 -4.33 39.22
C VAL A 3 6.61 -5.13 38.39
N HIS A 4 6.27 -6.39 38.12
CA HIS A 4 7.02 -7.25 37.21
C HIS A 4 6.79 -6.79 35.77
N ILE A 5 7.79 -6.11 35.20
CA ILE A 5 7.85 -5.80 33.77
C ILE A 5 8.19 -7.10 33.03
N ASN A 6 7.34 -7.47 32.07
CA ASN A 6 7.42 -8.70 31.30
C ASN A 6 8.64 -8.68 30.36
N ARG A 7 9.62 -9.58 30.58
CA ARG A 7 10.93 -9.62 29.89
C ARG A 7 10.88 -9.93 28.38
N SER A 8 9.73 -10.28 27.83
CA SER A 8 9.57 -10.65 26.40
C SER A 8 9.45 -9.45 25.46
N VAL A 9 8.86 -8.33 25.90
CA VAL A 9 8.74 -7.09 25.09
C VAL A 9 10.11 -6.43 24.88
N LEU A 10 10.98 -6.51 25.90
CA LEU A 10 12.35 -5.99 25.86
C LEU A 10 13.25 -6.68 24.82
N CYS A 11 12.95 -7.91 24.39
CA CYS A 11 13.80 -8.68 23.50
C CYS A 11 13.58 -8.33 22.01
N ALA A 12 12.33 -8.03 21.61
CA ALA A 12 12.01 -7.54 20.27
C ALA A 12 12.48 -6.08 20.06
N GLU A 13 12.31 -5.23 21.08
CA GLU A 13 12.84 -3.86 21.06
C GLU A 13 14.38 -3.84 21.04
N HIS A 14 15.05 -4.75 21.76
CA HIS A 14 16.51 -4.85 21.75
C HIS A 14 17.10 -5.24 20.39
N ASN A 15 16.44 -6.09 19.62
CA ASN A 15 16.96 -6.55 18.32
C ASN A 15 16.78 -5.50 17.20
N ILE A 16 15.72 -4.69 17.26
CA ILE A 16 15.49 -3.63 16.27
C ILE A 16 16.27 -2.35 16.62
N ALA A 17 16.35 -1.97 17.91
CA ALA A 17 17.08 -0.79 18.35
C ALA A 17 18.61 -0.94 18.25
N ARG A 18 19.17 -2.14 18.52
CA ARG A 18 20.62 -2.39 18.37
C ARG A 18 21.09 -2.35 16.92
N TRP A 19 20.19 -2.58 15.96
CA TRP A 19 20.51 -2.54 14.53
C TRP A 19 20.51 -1.11 13.96
N LEU A 20 19.52 -0.27 14.30
CA LEU A 20 19.49 1.14 13.89
C LEU A 20 20.72 1.94 14.35
N ALA A 21 21.37 1.49 15.44
CA ALA A 21 22.57 2.11 15.99
C ALA A 21 23.88 1.72 15.28
N ARG A 22 23.86 0.80 14.29
CA ARG A 22 25.09 0.31 13.64
C ARG A 22 25.11 0.58 12.13
N ARG A 23 25.76 1.71 11.81
CA ARG A 23 26.61 1.99 10.64
C ARG A 23 25.98 2.40 9.31
N THR A 24 26.17 3.69 9.01
CA THR A 24 27.06 4.16 7.94
C THR A 24 28.11 3.13 7.55
N LEU A 25 27.97 2.48 6.39
CA LEU A 25 29.07 1.87 5.64
C LEU A 25 28.67 1.74 4.16
N VAL A 26 29.57 2.29 3.35
CA VAL A 26 29.70 2.24 1.88
C VAL A 26 29.15 0.96 1.24
N LEU A 27 28.24 1.13 0.27
CA LEU A 27 27.79 0.08 -0.66
C LEU A 27 28.90 -0.25 -1.66
N PRO A 28 29.31 -1.52 -1.84
CA PRO A 28 30.06 -1.92 -3.02
C PRO A 28 29.09 -2.16 -4.20
N HIS A 29 29.45 -1.60 -5.36
CA HIS A 29 28.82 -1.88 -6.66
C HIS A 29 28.87 -3.38 -6.99
N LEU A 30 27.72 -3.98 -7.33
CA LEU A 30 27.62 -5.27 -8.03
C LEU A 30 26.52 -5.22 -9.10
N PRO A 31 26.64 -6.01 -10.18
CA PRO A 31 26.14 -5.64 -11.50
C PRO A 31 24.68 -6.05 -11.78
N LEU A 32 24.10 -5.36 -12.76
CA LEU A 32 22.80 -5.61 -13.38
C LEU A 32 22.66 -7.08 -13.84
N CYS A 33 21.65 -7.78 -13.33
CA CYS A 33 21.30 -9.13 -13.77
C CYS A 33 20.34 -9.03 -14.98
N SER A 34 20.86 -9.38 -16.16
CA SER A 34 20.10 -9.47 -17.40
C SER A 34 19.17 -10.69 -17.40
N SER A 35 17.99 -10.52 -17.98
CA SER A 35 16.97 -11.54 -18.20
C SER A 35 17.46 -12.67 -19.10
N ARG A 36 17.55 -13.89 -18.55
CA ARG A 36 17.14 -15.19 -19.13
C ARG A 36 17.59 -16.29 -18.15
N ASP A 37 16.76 -17.34 -18.07
CA ASP A 37 16.92 -18.56 -17.26
C ASP A 37 16.47 -18.49 -15.80
N ARG A 38 15.20 -18.86 -15.56
CA ARG A 38 14.70 -19.30 -14.23
C ARG A 38 14.32 -20.78 -14.31
N PRO A 39 14.87 -21.66 -13.46
CA PRO A 39 14.35 -23.01 -13.32
C PRO A 39 13.07 -23.02 -12.48
N THR A 40 12.13 -23.85 -12.93
CA THR A 40 10.88 -24.21 -12.24
C THR A 40 11.15 -24.96 -10.95
N SER A 41 10.32 -24.67 -9.93
CA SER A 41 10.23 -25.31 -8.61
C SER A 41 11.27 -24.88 -7.56
N LEU A 42 10.86 -24.00 -6.66
CA LEU A 42 11.41 -23.88 -5.31
C LEU A 42 10.27 -24.12 -4.33
N HIS A 43 10.26 -25.33 -3.78
CA HIS A 43 9.48 -25.67 -2.59
C HIS A 43 9.97 -24.78 -1.43
N CYS A 44 9.08 -23.93 -0.91
CA CYS A 44 9.33 -23.17 0.31
C CYS A 44 9.06 -24.08 1.51
N ASN A 45 10.11 -24.53 2.19
CA ASN A 45 10.00 -25.36 3.39
C ASN A 45 9.39 -24.55 4.54
N HIS A 46 8.10 -24.73 4.76
CA HIS A 46 7.37 -24.12 5.88
C HIS A 46 7.36 -25.08 7.07
N HIS A 47 8.49 -25.23 7.76
CA HIS A 47 8.54 -25.99 9.01
C HIS A 47 9.54 -25.36 9.98
N LEU A 48 9.02 -24.63 10.96
CA LEU A 48 9.40 -24.62 12.38
C LEU A 48 8.85 -23.34 13.01
N PHE A 49 7.63 -23.41 13.57
CA PHE A 49 7.21 -22.70 14.79
C PHE A 49 5.79 -23.17 15.12
N HIS A 50 5.68 -24.36 15.72
CA HIS A 50 4.42 -24.84 16.28
C HIS A 50 4.46 -24.81 17.80
N LYS A 51 3.30 -24.42 18.36
CA LYS A 51 2.77 -24.63 19.72
C LYS A 51 3.14 -23.60 20.79
N LYS A 52 2.21 -22.66 20.98
CA LYS A 52 1.57 -22.49 22.29
C LYS A 52 0.07 -22.25 22.13
N VAL A 53 -0.70 -23.30 22.42
CA VAL A 53 -2.15 -23.30 22.61
C VAL A 53 -2.43 -22.51 23.90
N TYR A 54 -3.18 -21.41 23.80
CA TYR A 54 -3.69 -20.71 24.98
C TYR A 54 -4.87 -21.50 25.57
N ARG A 55 -4.69 -22.06 26.77
CA ARG A 55 -5.80 -22.49 27.63
C ARG A 55 -6.29 -21.27 28.42
N GLY A 56 -7.48 -20.79 28.11
CA GLY A 56 -8.17 -19.77 28.90
C GLY A 56 -8.80 -20.38 30.15
N GLY A 57 -8.42 -19.86 31.32
CA GLY A 57 -9.19 -20.00 32.56
C GLY A 57 -10.11 -18.79 32.68
N GLY A 58 -11.41 -19.04 32.85
CA GLY A 58 -12.43 -17.99 32.97
C GLY A 58 -12.68 -17.56 34.42
N VAL A 59 -13.10 -16.31 34.60
CA VAL A 59 -14.23 -15.87 35.45
C VAL A 59 -14.78 -14.59 34.81
N GLY A 60 -16.11 -14.51 34.62
CA GLY A 60 -16.75 -13.53 33.74
C GLY A 60 -17.20 -12.21 34.39
N ALA A 61 -17.62 -11.27 33.54
CA ALA A 61 -18.93 -10.59 33.58
C ALA A 61 -19.04 -9.49 32.50
N ARG A 62 -20.17 -9.55 31.76
CA ARG A 62 -20.85 -8.48 30.98
C ARG A 62 -20.29 -8.08 29.61
N SER A 63 -20.80 -8.85 28.63
CA SER A 63 -21.26 -8.47 27.29
C SER A 63 -21.26 -6.98 26.91
N GLY A 64 -20.27 -6.60 26.11
CA GLY A 64 -20.42 -5.67 25.00
C GLY A 64 -19.76 -6.34 23.80
N THR A 65 -20.53 -6.58 22.74
CA THR A 65 -20.05 -7.23 21.52
C THR A 65 -19.01 -6.33 20.84
N CYS A 66 -17.74 -6.69 20.94
CA CYS A 66 -16.74 -6.24 19.97
C CYS A 66 -17.08 -6.94 18.66
N GLU A 67 -17.75 -6.24 17.75
CA GLU A 67 -17.92 -6.72 16.37
C GLU A 67 -16.56 -6.64 15.66
N GLU A 68 -15.75 -7.68 15.88
CA GLU A 68 -14.69 -8.18 15.01
C GLU A 68 -15.31 -8.41 13.58
N GLU A 69 -14.78 -7.96 12.43
CA GLU A 69 -13.41 -8.10 11.91
C GLU A 69 -13.17 -7.21 10.65
N PRO A 70 -12.35 -6.14 10.74
CA PRO A 70 -11.78 -5.46 9.57
C PRO A 70 -10.81 -6.33 8.74
N LEU A 71 -10.50 -7.53 9.22
CA LEU A 71 -9.66 -8.54 8.58
C LEU A 71 -10.47 -9.69 7.98
N SER A 72 -11.80 -9.56 7.91
CA SER A 72 -12.67 -10.52 7.24
C SER A 72 -12.22 -10.71 5.78
N GLY A 73 -11.96 -11.96 5.38
CA GLY A 73 -11.43 -12.28 4.05
C GLY A 73 -9.90 -12.24 3.88
N VAL A 74 -9.13 -11.91 4.92
CA VAL A 74 -7.66 -12.04 4.93
C VAL A 74 -7.25 -13.32 5.68
N PRO A 75 -6.46 -14.24 5.10
CA PRO A 75 -6.02 -15.46 5.78
C PRO A 75 -5.22 -15.17 7.06
N PRO A 76 -5.31 -16.00 8.12
CA PRO A 76 -4.62 -15.75 9.39
C PRO A 76 -3.12 -15.46 9.27
N SER A 77 -2.41 -16.23 8.44
CA SER A 77 -0.98 -16.02 8.18
C SER A 77 -0.67 -14.64 7.58
N GLN A 78 -1.57 -14.11 6.76
CA GLN A 78 -1.43 -12.77 6.19
C GLN A 78 -1.75 -11.70 7.23
N ARG A 79 -2.71 -11.93 8.14
CA ARG A 79 -3.00 -11.00 9.25
C ARG A 79 -1.78 -10.80 10.14
N ASP A 80 -1.09 -11.88 10.50
CA ASP A 80 0.13 -11.82 11.30
C ASP A 80 1.23 -11.01 10.59
N LEU A 81 1.33 -11.16 9.26
CA LEU A 81 2.26 -10.40 8.43
C LEU A 81 1.91 -8.91 8.34
N LEU A 82 0.63 -8.58 8.22
CA LEU A 82 0.12 -7.20 8.27
C LEU A 82 0.46 -6.52 9.59
N PHE A 83 0.23 -7.20 10.72
CA PHE A 83 0.57 -6.67 12.04
C PHE A 83 2.08 -6.52 12.21
N SER A 84 2.87 -7.50 11.75
CA SER A 84 4.34 -7.43 11.80
C SER A 84 4.89 -6.25 10.98
N TYR A 85 4.27 -5.97 9.82
CA TYR A 85 4.60 -4.81 9.00
C TYR A 85 4.24 -3.50 9.72
N LEU A 86 3.04 -3.41 10.29
CA LEU A 86 2.58 -2.23 11.02
C LEU A 86 3.47 -1.92 12.24
N ASP A 87 3.84 -2.96 12.99
CA ASP A 87 4.72 -2.82 14.15
C ASP A 87 6.11 -2.30 13.71
N ALA A 88 6.64 -2.77 12.58
CA ALA A 88 7.88 -2.24 12.01
C ALA A 88 7.76 -0.77 11.61
N VAL A 89 6.63 -0.36 11.00
CA VAL A 89 6.32 1.04 10.69
C VAL A 89 6.36 1.89 11.95
N LEU A 90 5.64 1.50 13.01
CA LEU A 90 5.57 2.26 14.26
C LEU A 90 6.93 2.39 14.95
N VAL A 91 7.72 1.32 14.97
CA VAL A 91 9.07 1.35 15.55
C VAL A 91 9.98 2.31 14.79
N PHE A 92 9.95 2.28 13.45
CA PHE A 92 10.75 3.18 12.63
C PHE A 92 10.25 4.63 12.71
N ASN A 93 8.93 4.82 12.86
CA ASN A 93 8.28 6.12 13.00
C ASN A 93 8.70 6.86 14.29
N ARG A 94 9.25 6.16 15.30
CA ARG A 94 9.80 6.82 16.50
C ARG A 94 10.98 7.76 16.20
N HIS A 95 11.70 7.52 15.11
CA HIS A 95 12.90 8.27 14.73
C HIS A 95 12.79 8.90 13.33
N THR A 96 11.65 8.72 12.66
CA THR A 96 11.39 9.22 11.30
C THR A 96 9.91 9.62 11.20
N ASN A 97 9.58 10.65 10.42
CA ASN A 97 8.18 11.00 10.13
C ASN A 97 7.62 10.17 8.96
N LEU A 98 7.43 8.86 9.16
CA LEU A 98 6.78 7.97 8.18
C LEU A 98 5.28 8.20 8.10
N THR A 99 4.63 8.34 9.26
CA THR A 99 3.19 8.59 9.42
C THR A 99 2.93 9.51 10.62
N ALA A 100 1.82 10.24 10.60
CA ALA A 100 1.38 11.06 11.74
C ALA A 100 0.85 10.22 12.91
N VAL A 101 0.39 8.98 12.63
CA VAL A 101 -0.21 8.07 13.60
C VAL A 101 0.88 7.40 14.44
N ARG A 102 0.71 7.40 15.76
CA ARG A 102 1.67 6.82 16.72
C ARG A 102 1.08 5.73 17.59
N ASP A 103 -0.23 5.77 17.80
CA ASP A 103 -0.94 4.74 18.53
C ASP A 103 -1.16 3.51 17.63
N ARG A 104 -1.04 2.32 18.23
CA ARG A 104 -1.11 1.07 17.47
C ARG A 104 -2.52 0.78 16.98
N ASP A 105 -3.52 0.97 17.82
CA ASP A 105 -4.91 0.66 17.49
C ASP A 105 -5.40 1.66 16.43
N GLU A 106 -5.06 2.94 16.59
CA GLU A 106 -5.29 3.96 15.56
C GLU A 106 -4.60 3.60 14.24
N ALA A 107 -3.37 3.05 14.28
CA ALA A 107 -2.64 2.66 13.08
C ALA A 107 -3.26 1.44 12.38
N VAL A 108 -3.83 0.49 13.13
CA VAL A 108 -4.59 -0.63 12.55
C VAL A 108 -5.77 -0.07 11.76
N GLN A 109 -6.57 0.80 12.38
CA GLN A 109 -7.73 1.43 11.75
C GLN A 109 -7.32 2.23 10.49
N LYS A 110 -6.43 3.21 10.65
CA LYS A 110 -6.09 4.18 9.59
C LYS A 110 -5.13 3.67 8.53
N HIS A 111 -4.44 2.55 8.73
CA HIS A 111 -3.45 2.04 7.77
C HIS A 111 -3.75 0.64 7.28
N ILE A 112 -4.18 -0.28 8.14
CA ILE A 112 -4.57 -1.61 7.68
C ILE A 112 -5.99 -1.54 7.11
N ASN A 113 -6.97 -1.17 7.94
CA ASN A 113 -8.39 -1.28 7.57
C ASN A 113 -8.75 -0.33 6.43
N ASP A 114 -8.28 0.91 6.47
CA ASP A 114 -8.40 1.86 5.35
C ASP A 114 -7.83 1.34 4.03
N SER A 115 -6.72 0.58 4.08
CA SER A 115 -6.12 0.02 2.87
C SER A 115 -6.93 -1.18 2.35
N LEU A 116 -7.39 -2.05 3.27
CA LEU A 116 -8.23 -3.21 2.93
C LEU A 116 -9.61 -2.80 2.42
N ALA A 117 -10.12 -1.63 2.82
CA ALA A 117 -11.37 -1.08 2.32
C ALA A 117 -11.39 -0.88 0.79
N LEU A 118 -10.22 -0.78 0.14
CA LEU A 118 -10.11 -0.70 -1.32
C LEU A 118 -10.16 -2.05 -2.02
N LEU A 119 -9.95 -3.17 -1.31
CA LEU A 119 -9.90 -4.51 -1.93
C LEU A 119 -11.16 -4.85 -2.74
N PRO A 120 -12.40 -4.58 -2.28
CA PRO A 120 -13.59 -4.89 -3.07
C PRO A 120 -13.57 -4.21 -4.45
N ALA A 121 -13.15 -2.94 -4.52
CA ALA A 121 -13.03 -2.21 -5.78
C ALA A 121 -11.93 -2.79 -6.68
N ILE A 122 -10.80 -3.21 -6.10
CA ILE A 122 -9.68 -3.81 -6.84
C ILE A 122 -10.05 -5.23 -7.34
N ASP A 123 -10.64 -6.06 -6.47
CA ASP A 123 -11.11 -7.42 -6.81
C ASP A 123 -12.18 -7.36 -7.92
N ALA A 124 -13.07 -6.36 -7.90
CA ALA A 124 -14.03 -6.14 -8.99
C ALA A 124 -13.34 -5.86 -10.33
N GLN A 125 -12.24 -5.08 -10.33
CA GLN A 125 -11.45 -4.87 -11.55
C GLN A 125 -10.71 -6.14 -11.99
N ALA A 126 -10.18 -6.95 -11.06
CA ALA A 126 -9.58 -8.24 -11.40
C ALA A 126 -10.59 -9.15 -12.11
N ALA A 127 -11.81 -9.25 -11.57
CA ALA A 127 -12.89 -10.06 -12.13
C ALA A 127 -13.36 -9.53 -13.49
N GLU A 128 -13.61 -8.23 -13.61
CA GLU A 128 -14.07 -7.62 -14.86
C GLU A 128 -13.04 -7.75 -15.99
N LEU A 129 -11.76 -7.61 -15.67
CA LEU A 129 -10.66 -7.77 -16.63
C LEU A 129 -10.30 -9.24 -16.88
N SER A 130 -10.88 -10.18 -16.13
CA SER A 130 -10.53 -11.60 -16.15
C SER A 130 -9.03 -11.85 -15.93
N ILE A 131 -8.45 -11.13 -14.96
CA ILE A 131 -7.03 -11.21 -14.60
C ILE A 131 -6.89 -11.80 -13.20
N GLU A 132 -6.24 -12.97 -13.13
CA GLU A 132 -5.90 -13.62 -11.86
C GLU A 132 -4.75 -12.89 -11.15
N HIS A 133 -3.73 -12.47 -11.90
CA HIS A 133 -2.51 -11.85 -11.37
C HIS A 133 -2.41 -10.38 -11.76
N LEU A 134 -3.05 -9.50 -10.98
CA LEU A 134 -2.96 -8.05 -11.23
C LEU A 134 -1.54 -7.52 -11.06
N ARG A 135 -1.13 -6.65 -11.97
CA ARG A 135 0.00 -5.74 -11.81
C ARG A 135 -0.52 -4.39 -11.34
N ILE A 136 -0.17 -4.02 -10.11
CA ILE A 136 -0.67 -2.81 -9.45
C ILE A 136 0.48 -1.84 -9.23
N VAL A 137 0.24 -0.54 -9.42
CA VAL A 137 1.15 0.51 -8.94
C VAL A 137 0.46 1.34 -7.85
N ASP A 138 1.11 1.51 -6.70
CA ASP A 138 0.69 2.43 -5.65
C ASP A 138 1.51 3.71 -5.73
N VAL A 139 0.89 4.79 -6.20
CA VAL A 139 1.56 6.06 -6.43
C VAL A 139 1.49 6.91 -5.16
N GLY A 140 2.65 7.33 -4.64
CA GLY A 140 2.73 8.12 -3.41
C GLY A 140 2.51 7.29 -2.15
N SER A 141 3.01 6.04 -2.14
CA SER A 141 2.74 5.04 -1.12
C SER A 141 3.22 5.39 0.29
N GLY A 142 4.11 6.38 0.45
CA GLY A 142 4.63 6.79 1.75
C GLY A 142 5.33 5.63 2.45
N ALA A 143 4.80 5.23 3.62
CA ALA A 143 5.26 4.05 4.36
C ALA A 143 4.77 2.72 3.75
N GLY A 144 4.38 2.69 2.48
CA GLY A 144 3.88 1.52 1.75
C GLY A 144 2.35 1.33 1.80
N PHE A 145 1.57 2.35 2.13
CA PHE A 145 0.11 2.26 2.20
C PHE A 145 -0.57 2.98 1.03
N PRO A 146 -1.57 2.37 0.37
CA PRO A 146 -2.17 1.07 0.67
C PRO A 146 -1.49 -0.15 0.05
N GLY A 147 -0.50 0.03 -0.83
CA GLY A 147 0.04 -1.01 -1.70
C GLY A 147 0.62 -2.25 -1.01
N VAL A 148 1.42 -2.09 0.04
CA VAL A 148 2.00 -3.23 0.79
C VAL A 148 0.91 -4.04 1.48
N ILE A 149 -0.10 -3.38 2.03
CA ILE A 149 -1.21 -4.05 2.72
C ILE A 149 -2.03 -4.88 1.73
N ILE A 150 -2.29 -4.33 0.55
CA ILE A 150 -2.94 -5.04 -0.55
C ILE A 150 -2.10 -6.23 -1.01
N ALA A 151 -0.78 -6.06 -1.18
CA ALA A 151 0.12 -7.13 -1.60
C ALA A 151 0.17 -8.30 -0.62
N ILE A 152 0.15 -8.01 0.69
CA ILE A 152 0.11 -9.03 1.75
C ILE A 152 -1.26 -9.73 1.74
N ALA A 153 -2.37 -9.00 1.59
CA ALA A 153 -3.71 -9.57 1.53
C ALA A 153 -3.98 -10.41 0.26
N ARG A 154 -3.25 -10.13 -0.83
CA ARG A 154 -3.36 -10.79 -2.14
C ARG A 154 -1.96 -11.18 -2.65
N PRO A 155 -1.36 -12.26 -2.11
CA PRO A 155 0.03 -12.64 -2.41
C PRO A 155 0.29 -13.05 -3.86
N HIS A 156 -0.78 -13.25 -4.65
CA HIS A 156 -0.71 -13.59 -6.07
C HIS A 156 -0.68 -12.36 -6.99
N TRP A 157 -0.93 -11.15 -6.47
CA TRP A 157 -0.75 -9.91 -7.23
C TRP A 157 0.68 -9.39 -7.11
N GLN A 158 1.14 -8.71 -8.15
CA GLN A 158 2.42 -8.00 -8.14
C GLN A 158 2.17 -6.52 -7.92
N VAL A 159 2.72 -5.96 -6.85
CA VAL A 159 2.52 -4.55 -6.50
C VAL A 159 3.83 -3.78 -6.62
N THR A 160 3.84 -2.66 -7.33
CA THR A 160 4.92 -1.69 -7.31
C THR A 160 4.52 -0.51 -6.43
N VAL A 161 5.27 -0.23 -5.37
CA VAL A 161 5.05 0.94 -4.52
C VAL A 161 6.02 2.05 -4.91
N LEU A 162 5.50 3.23 -5.23
CA LEU A 162 6.25 4.39 -5.72
C LEU A 162 6.22 5.53 -4.71
N ASP A 163 7.39 5.98 -4.26
CA ASP A 163 7.50 7.19 -3.43
C ASP A 163 8.74 8.03 -3.80
N SER A 164 8.61 9.34 -3.62
CA SER A 164 9.68 10.30 -3.94
C SER A 164 10.79 10.38 -2.90
N LEU A 165 10.53 9.95 -1.67
CA LEU A 165 11.45 10.06 -0.56
C LEU A 165 12.21 8.74 -0.39
N LYS A 166 13.50 8.78 -0.74
CA LYS A 166 14.40 7.63 -0.66
C LYS A 166 14.36 6.91 0.69
N LYS A 167 14.34 7.66 1.80
CA LYS A 167 14.28 7.08 3.15
C LYS A 167 13.05 6.19 3.38
N ARG A 168 11.90 6.54 2.79
CA ARG A 168 10.68 5.73 2.88
C ARG A 168 10.81 4.46 2.05
N CYS A 169 11.30 4.59 0.82
CA CYS A 169 11.58 3.45 -0.06
C CYS A 169 12.57 2.46 0.56
N ASP A 170 13.66 2.96 1.15
CA ASP A 170 14.67 2.15 1.82
C ASP A 170 14.08 1.40 3.03
N PHE A 171 13.24 2.06 3.82
CA PHE A 171 12.50 1.42 4.93
C PHE A 171 11.58 0.31 4.44
N VAL A 172 10.75 0.59 3.42
CA VAL A 172 9.80 -0.40 2.88
C VAL A 172 10.57 -1.61 2.34
N SER A 173 11.61 -1.39 1.53
CA SER A 173 12.43 -2.45 0.95
C SER A 173 13.05 -3.34 2.02
N ALA A 174 13.71 -2.76 3.02
CA ALA A 174 14.35 -3.51 4.10
C ALA A 174 13.34 -4.30 4.94
N THR A 175 12.15 -3.73 5.19
CA THR A 175 11.10 -4.37 5.98
C THR A 175 10.49 -5.56 5.24
N LEU A 176 10.18 -5.40 3.95
CA LEU A 176 9.66 -6.48 3.10
C LEU A 176 10.64 -7.65 3.00
N GLN A 177 11.93 -7.35 2.80
CA GLN A 177 12.98 -8.37 2.77
C GLN A 177 13.03 -9.17 4.09
N LYS A 178 12.96 -8.49 5.24
CA LYS A 178 12.98 -9.13 6.55
C LYS A 178 11.74 -10.00 6.80
N LEU A 179 10.59 -9.57 6.30
CA LEU A 179 9.31 -10.27 6.44
C LEU A 179 9.10 -11.36 5.37
N GLY A 180 10.01 -11.48 4.39
CA GLY A 180 9.90 -12.47 3.31
C GLY A 180 8.77 -12.17 2.31
N VAL A 181 8.38 -10.90 2.17
CA VAL A 181 7.36 -10.47 1.20
C VAL A 181 8.04 -10.18 -0.13
N CYS A 182 7.75 -11.00 -1.14
CA CYS A 182 8.47 -10.98 -2.43
C CYS A 182 7.66 -10.42 -3.60
N ASN A 183 6.36 -10.19 -3.44
CA ASN A 183 5.45 -9.73 -4.49
C ASN A 183 5.28 -8.19 -4.50
N VAL A 184 6.27 -7.47 -3.94
CA VAL A 184 6.30 -6.01 -3.91
C VAL A 184 7.63 -5.49 -4.44
N ASP A 185 7.55 -4.68 -5.50
CA ASP A 185 8.68 -3.89 -6.00
C ASP A 185 8.63 -2.48 -5.41
N VAL A 186 9.77 -1.95 -4.98
CA VAL A 186 9.86 -0.58 -4.46
C VAL A 186 10.55 0.31 -5.48
N LEU A 187 9.81 1.27 -6.02
CA LEU A 187 10.30 2.24 -6.99
C LEU A 187 10.54 3.59 -6.30
N TRP A 188 11.81 3.99 -6.20
CA TRP A 188 12.15 5.33 -5.73
C TRP A 188 12.13 6.31 -6.90
N GLY A 189 11.23 7.27 -6.87
CA GLY A 189 11.12 8.27 -7.93
C GLY A 189 9.92 9.19 -7.78
N ARG A 190 9.86 10.17 -8.68
CA ARG A 190 8.70 11.05 -8.83
C ARG A 190 7.73 10.44 -9.83
N ALA A 191 6.42 10.53 -9.57
CA ALA A 191 5.38 10.03 -10.47
C ALA A 191 5.50 10.64 -11.87
N GLU A 192 5.87 11.92 -11.94
CA GLU A 192 6.09 12.64 -13.19
C GLU A 192 7.24 12.06 -14.03
N THR A 193 8.30 11.57 -13.37
CA THR A 193 9.47 11.01 -14.07
C THR A 193 9.25 9.54 -14.39
N ALA A 194 8.80 8.75 -13.41
CA ALA A 194 8.51 7.34 -13.62
C ALA A 194 7.35 7.10 -14.62
N GLY A 195 6.37 8.00 -14.69
CA GLY A 195 5.26 7.90 -15.66
C GLY A 195 5.66 8.20 -17.11
N GLN A 196 6.88 8.72 -17.32
CA GLN A 196 7.50 8.88 -18.64
C GLN A 196 8.45 7.73 -18.99
N ASP A 197 8.81 6.88 -18.03
CA ASP A 197 9.71 5.75 -18.25
C ASP A 197 9.00 4.64 -19.05
N PRO A 198 9.52 4.22 -20.22
CA PRO A 198 8.96 3.12 -21.01
C PRO A 198 8.78 1.80 -20.24
N GLU A 199 9.56 1.56 -19.19
CA GLU A 199 9.45 0.36 -18.34
C GLU A 199 8.20 0.37 -17.45
N HIS A 200 7.62 1.54 -17.19
CA HIS A 200 6.49 1.72 -16.27
C HIS A 200 5.26 2.32 -16.94
N ARG A 201 5.45 3.09 -18.00
CA ARG A 201 4.37 3.77 -18.74
C ARG A 201 3.41 2.75 -19.35
N GLU A 202 2.14 2.88 -18.97
CA GLU A 202 1.03 2.05 -19.45
C GLU A 202 1.30 0.53 -19.31
N LYS A 203 1.97 0.11 -18.22
CA LYS A 203 2.32 -1.30 -17.94
C LYS A 203 1.51 -1.95 -16.82
N PHE A 204 0.70 -1.18 -16.10
CA PHE A 204 -0.04 -1.66 -14.94
C PHE A 204 -1.52 -1.85 -15.27
N ASP A 205 -2.13 -2.88 -14.68
CA ASP A 205 -3.57 -3.15 -14.77
C ASP A 205 -4.35 -2.15 -13.92
N VAL A 206 -3.83 -1.86 -12.71
CA VAL A 206 -4.45 -0.95 -11.77
C VAL A 206 -3.41 0.03 -11.20
N ALA A 207 -3.75 1.31 -11.14
CA ALA A 207 -3.07 2.27 -10.29
C ALA A 207 -3.94 2.55 -9.06
N ILE A 208 -3.35 2.52 -7.88
CA ILE A 208 -3.99 2.90 -6.61
C ILE A 208 -3.28 4.11 -6.04
N ALA A 209 -4.02 4.94 -5.30
CA ALA A 209 -3.41 6.04 -4.57
C ALA A 209 -4.29 6.49 -3.40
N ARG A 210 -3.65 6.87 -2.30
CA ARG A 210 -4.31 7.42 -1.11
C ARG A 210 -3.59 8.66 -0.59
N ALA A 211 -4.33 9.72 -0.30
CA ALA A 211 -3.83 10.94 0.34
C ALA A 211 -2.64 11.64 -0.36
N VAL A 212 -2.56 11.56 -1.70
CA VAL A 212 -1.44 12.11 -2.49
C VAL A 212 -1.70 13.53 -2.95
N ALA A 213 -2.84 13.77 -3.60
CA ALA A 213 -3.21 15.05 -4.21
C ALA A 213 -4.71 15.10 -4.55
N GLU A 214 -5.18 16.25 -5.03
CA GLU A 214 -6.52 16.38 -5.59
C GLU A 214 -6.66 15.66 -6.95
N MET A 215 -7.88 15.37 -7.41
CA MET A 215 -8.15 14.46 -8.53
C MET A 215 -7.51 14.87 -9.86
N ARG A 216 -7.35 16.16 -10.20
CA ARG A 216 -6.67 16.55 -11.45
C ARG A 216 -5.20 16.17 -11.43
N VAL A 217 -4.50 16.55 -10.36
CA VAL A 217 -3.10 16.18 -10.12
C VAL A 217 -2.96 14.66 -10.03
N LEU A 218 -3.84 14.00 -9.28
CA LEU A 218 -3.78 12.55 -9.06
C LEU A 218 -3.98 11.78 -10.37
N SER A 219 -4.90 12.23 -11.22
CA SER A 219 -5.13 11.66 -12.54
C SER A 219 -3.87 11.75 -13.39
N GLU A 220 -3.17 12.90 -13.38
CA GLU A 220 -1.92 13.07 -14.11
C GLU A 220 -0.77 12.22 -13.54
N TYR A 221 -0.73 12.00 -12.23
CA TYR A 221 0.26 11.12 -11.63
C TYR A 221 -0.01 9.64 -11.91
N CYS A 222 -1.26 9.20 -12.00
CA CYS A 222 -1.58 7.77 -12.01
C CYS A 222 -1.93 7.22 -13.40
N LEU A 223 -2.76 7.92 -14.19
CA LEU A 223 -3.22 7.42 -15.49
C LEU A 223 -2.09 7.09 -16.48
N PRO A 224 -0.93 7.79 -16.52
CA PRO A 224 0.17 7.40 -17.40
C PRO A 224 0.77 6.02 -17.12
N PHE A 225 0.60 5.46 -15.92
CA PHE A 225 1.07 4.11 -15.59
C PHE A 225 0.10 3.01 -16.03
N VAL A 226 -1.19 3.34 -16.17
CA VAL A 226 -2.26 2.36 -16.41
C VAL A 226 -2.38 2.06 -17.90
N ARG A 227 -2.36 0.76 -18.26
CA ARG A 227 -2.59 0.32 -19.65
C ARG A 227 -4.01 0.61 -20.10
N VAL A 228 -4.24 0.73 -21.40
CA VAL A 228 -5.62 0.81 -21.94
C VAL A 228 -6.40 -0.45 -21.52
N GLY A 229 -7.63 -0.22 -21.03
CA GLY A 229 -8.47 -1.23 -20.39
C GLY A 229 -8.30 -1.34 -18.87
N GLY A 230 -7.17 -0.91 -18.30
CA GLY A 230 -6.92 -0.91 -16.86
C GLY A 230 -7.65 0.21 -16.12
N ALA A 231 -7.45 0.35 -14.81
CA ALA A 231 -8.13 1.36 -13.99
C ALA A 231 -7.22 2.12 -13.03
N LEU A 232 -7.60 3.36 -12.71
CA LEU A 232 -7.17 4.08 -11.51
C LEU A 232 -8.25 3.92 -10.44
N ILE A 233 -7.85 3.54 -9.22
CA ILE A 233 -8.71 3.50 -8.04
C ILE A 233 -8.13 4.46 -6.99
N ALA A 234 -8.76 5.61 -6.83
CA ALA A 234 -8.32 6.65 -5.90
C ALA A 234 -9.15 6.60 -4.60
N ALA A 235 -8.46 6.47 -3.47
CA ALA A 235 -9.08 6.59 -2.16
C ALA A 235 -9.28 8.06 -1.78
N LYS A 236 -10.53 8.46 -1.62
CA LYS A 236 -10.94 9.83 -1.29
C LYS A 236 -11.76 9.89 -0.01
N GLY A 237 -11.97 11.13 0.45
CA GLY A 237 -12.91 11.41 1.53
C GLY A 237 -14.36 11.10 1.15
N PRO A 238 -15.30 11.39 2.05
CA PRO A 238 -16.70 10.96 1.95
C PRO A 238 -17.54 11.67 0.88
N SER A 239 -17.07 12.79 0.33
CA SER A 239 -17.82 13.55 -0.67
C SER A 239 -16.90 14.05 -1.79
N PRO A 240 -16.37 13.15 -2.63
CA PRO A 240 -15.41 13.51 -3.66
C PRO A 240 -16.04 14.16 -4.89
N GLN A 241 -17.37 14.30 -4.96
CA GLN A 241 -18.09 14.68 -6.18
C GLN A 241 -17.56 15.97 -6.82
N HIS A 242 -17.45 17.04 -6.03
CA HIS A 242 -16.93 18.32 -6.53
C HIS A 242 -15.49 18.20 -7.07
N GLU A 243 -14.66 17.38 -6.42
CA GLU A 243 -13.28 17.14 -6.83
C GLU A 243 -13.21 16.34 -8.14
N VAL A 244 -14.09 15.34 -8.30
CA VAL A 244 -14.20 14.52 -9.51
C VAL A 244 -14.76 15.32 -10.68
N ASP A 245 -15.81 16.11 -10.45
CA ASP A 245 -16.42 16.99 -11.47
C ASP A 245 -15.40 18.00 -11.99
N ALA A 246 -14.65 18.63 -11.08
CA ALA A 246 -13.59 19.56 -11.41
C ALA A 246 -12.40 18.89 -12.13
N ALA A 247 -12.26 17.58 -12.03
CA ALA A 247 -11.24 16.78 -12.69
C ALA A 247 -11.71 16.10 -13.99
N HIS A 248 -12.99 16.21 -14.36
CA HIS A 248 -13.55 15.53 -15.54
C HIS A 248 -12.75 15.81 -16.82
N GLY A 249 -12.36 17.08 -17.04
CA GLY A 249 -11.53 17.49 -18.17
C GLY A 249 -10.14 16.86 -18.16
N ALA A 250 -9.48 16.85 -16.99
CA ALA A 250 -8.16 16.24 -16.81
C ALA A 250 -8.20 14.72 -17.02
N ILE A 251 -9.20 14.04 -16.43
CA ILE A 251 -9.43 12.60 -16.59
C ILE A 251 -9.56 12.27 -18.08
N SER A 252 -10.43 12.98 -18.79
CA SER A 252 -10.68 12.76 -20.22
C SER A 252 -9.43 13.01 -21.07
N LEU A 253 -8.71 14.11 -20.81
CA LEU A 253 -7.48 14.49 -21.51
C LEU A 253 -6.37 13.43 -21.35
N LEU A 254 -6.32 12.77 -20.21
CA LEU A 254 -5.32 11.75 -19.88
C LEU A 254 -5.74 10.34 -20.33
N GLY A 255 -6.85 10.21 -21.07
CA GLY A 255 -7.37 8.96 -21.61
C GLY A 255 -8.20 8.15 -20.61
N GLY A 256 -8.64 8.76 -19.53
CA GLY A 256 -9.52 8.15 -18.53
C GLY A 256 -11.00 8.45 -18.77
N LYS A 257 -11.87 7.63 -18.18
CA LYS A 257 -13.31 7.84 -18.06
C LYS A 257 -13.76 7.45 -16.66
N LEU A 258 -14.49 8.32 -15.98
CA LEU A 258 -15.07 7.99 -14.68
C LEU A 258 -16.00 6.77 -14.83
N LEU A 259 -15.80 5.76 -13.99
CA LEU A 259 -16.59 4.53 -13.96
C LEU A 259 -17.56 4.53 -12.78
N SER A 260 -17.04 4.73 -11.56
CA SER A 260 -17.86 4.72 -10.35
C SER A 260 -17.25 5.57 -9.23
N ILE A 261 -18.12 5.93 -8.28
CA ILE A 261 -17.79 6.58 -7.01
C ILE A 261 -18.52 5.77 -5.95
N GLU A 262 -17.79 4.92 -5.23
CA GLU A 262 -18.36 3.93 -4.31
C GLU A 262 -17.90 4.20 -2.89
N ALA A 263 -18.84 4.25 -1.95
CA ALA A 263 -18.50 4.30 -0.54
C ALA A 263 -17.85 2.99 -0.12
N VAL A 264 -16.70 3.07 0.55
CA VAL A 264 -16.00 1.93 1.11
C VAL A 264 -15.99 2.02 2.63
N GLN A 265 -16.21 0.88 3.28
CA GLN A 265 -16.21 0.74 4.73
C GLN A 265 -14.76 0.91 5.23
N SER A 266 -14.41 2.14 5.58
CA SER A 266 -13.18 2.49 6.27
C SER A 266 -13.52 2.61 7.75
N TYR A 267 -12.93 1.72 8.54
CA TYR A 267 -13.09 1.70 9.98
C TYR A 267 -12.07 2.69 10.53
N SER A 268 -12.47 3.94 10.70
CA SER A 268 -11.74 4.89 11.54
C SER A 268 -12.68 5.36 12.63
N ASP A 269 -12.45 4.88 13.85
CA ASP A 269 -13.25 5.25 15.02
C ASP A 269 -13.33 6.78 15.13
N GLY A 270 -14.54 7.31 14.97
CA GLY A 270 -14.85 8.74 15.14
C GLY A 270 -14.94 9.58 13.86
N GLU A 271 -14.53 9.10 12.68
CA GLU A 271 -14.92 9.75 11.41
C GLU A 271 -16.28 9.19 10.99
N THR A 272 -17.34 9.98 11.14
CA THR A 272 -18.73 9.60 10.85
C THR A 272 -19.02 9.30 9.38
N GLN A 273 -18.02 9.36 8.50
CA GLN A 273 -18.24 9.30 7.07
C GLN A 273 -17.27 8.32 6.39
N PRO A 274 -17.79 7.39 5.57
CA PRO A 274 -16.99 6.38 4.89
C PRO A 274 -16.00 7.02 3.91
N ARG A 275 -14.87 6.36 3.68
CA ARG A 275 -14.00 6.70 2.53
C ARG A 275 -14.72 6.37 1.24
N THR A 276 -14.24 6.91 0.14
CA THR A 276 -14.80 6.64 -1.19
C THR A 276 -13.72 6.09 -2.10
N ALA A 277 -14.01 5.03 -2.85
CA ALA A 277 -13.22 4.58 -3.99
C ALA A 277 -13.74 5.25 -5.26
N VAL A 278 -12.93 6.13 -5.85
CA VAL A 278 -13.20 6.73 -7.15
C VAL A 278 -12.49 5.91 -8.22
N THR A 279 -13.26 5.25 -9.09
CA THR A 279 -12.73 4.37 -10.14
C THR A 279 -12.78 5.07 -11.49
N VAL A 280 -11.64 5.15 -12.17
CA VAL A 280 -11.48 5.73 -13.51
C VAL A 280 -10.91 4.67 -14.44
N ARG A 281 -11.68 4.29 -15.47
CA ARG A 281 -11.25 3.35 -16.52
C ARG A 281 -10.33 4.05 -17.50
N LYS A 282 -9.20 3.44 -17.85
CA LYS A 282 -8.31 3.89 -18.93
C LYS A 282 -8.88 3.44 -20.27
N VAL A 283 -9.41 4.36 -21.06
CA VAL A 283 -10.11 4.09 -22.33
C VAL A 283 -9.30 4.45 -23.58
N ALA A 284 -8.27 5.30 -23.44
CA ALA A 284 -7.37 5.68 -24.51
C ALA A 284 -5.96 5.88 -23.97
N THR A 285 -4.94 5.84 -24.83
CA THR A 285 -3.55 6.10 -24.43
C THR A 285 -3.38 7.52 -23.90
N THR A 286 -2.57 7.70 -22.87
CA THR A 286 -2.24 9.03 -22.37
C THR A 286 -1.31 9.75 -23.37
N PRO A 287 -1.61 11.01 -23.77
CA PRO A 287 -0.73 11.75 -24.68
C PRO A 287 0.70 11.86 -24.14
N SER A 288 1.70 11.81 -25.04
CA SER A 288 3.12 11.70 -24.67
C SER A 288 3.66 12.85 -23.81
N GLN A 289 3.06 14.04 -23.93
CA GLN A 289 3.40 15.20 -23.11
C GLN A 289 3.03 15.05 -21.62
N TYR A 290 2.25 14.04 -21.25
CA TYR A 290 1.83 13.75 -19.88
C TYR A 290 2.46 12.45 -19.36
N PRO A 291 2.88 12.40 -18.09
CA PRO A 291 2.79 13.49 -17.11
C PRO A 291 3.75 14.64 -17.44
N ARG A 292 3.36 15.87 -17.09
CA ARG A 292 4.21 17.05 -17.23
C ARG A 292 5.37 16.98 -16.24
N ARG A 293 6.42 17.78 -16.48
CA ARG A 293 7.63 17.88 -15.64
C ARG A 293 7.31 17.99 -14.15
N GLU A 294 8.19 17.44 -13.32
CA GLU A 294 8.08 17.43 -11.85
C GLU A 294 7.60 18.75 -11.26
N GLY A 295 6.59 18.66 -10.39
CA GLY A 295 5.98 19.80 -9.71
C GLY A 295 5.05 20.66 -10.56
N ARG A 296 5.01 20.51 -11.90
CA ARG A 296 4.03 21.22 -12.74
C ARG A 296 2.60 20.78 -12.46
N PRO A 297 2.28 19.47 -12.31
CA PRO A 297 0.92 19.05 -11.99
C PRO A 297 0.40 19.74 -10.73
N LEU A 298 1.19 19.74 -9.65
CA LEU A 298 0.81 20.36 -8.38
C LEU A 298 0.69 21.89 -8.46
N LYS A 299 1.61 22.58 -9.16
CA LYS A 299 1.59 24.05 -9.27
C LYS A 299 0.48 24.56 -10.18
N ARG A 300 0.15 23.80 -11.23
CA ARG A 300 -0.86 24.15 -12.24
C ARG A 300 -1.64 22.90 -12.65
N PRO A 301 -2.61 22.48 -11.82
CA PRO A 301 -3.52 21.39 -12.16
C PRO A 301 -4.19 21.62 -13.52
N LEU A 302 -4.54 20.53 -14.21
CA LEU A 302 -5.15 20.53 -15.54
C LEU A 302 -6.57 21.11 -15.54
#